data_AF-A0A1W1DZS6-F1
#
_entry.id   AF-A0A1W1DZS6-F1
#
_cell.length_a   1.000
_cell.length_b   1.000
_cell.length_c   1.000
_cell.angle_alpha   90.00
_cell.angle_beta   90.00
_cell.angle_gamma   90.00
#
_symmetry.space_group_name_H-M   'P 1'
#
loop_
_entity.id
_entity.type
_entity.pdbx_description
1 polymer ?
#
loop_
_entity_poly.entity_id
_entity_poly.type
_entity_poly.pdbx_seq_one_letter_code
_entity_poly.pdbx_strand_id
1 'polypeptide(L)'
;MKEVLVTQTEKIMKHLRASGGIFGDSNIPNNANIYTSMSKALIPIGEYCDKYEINITELDSVKLLVFALPYIKENDSSMNSERYIFSIFKMLESAYSKTIDFNRQIDSSIKVCDKLFYNEKIEVVYAYIKGFQEALEYTNNQ
;
A
#
# COMPACT_ATOMS: atom_id res chain seq x y z
N MET A 1 -16.86 8.47 1.17
CA MET A 1 -15.97 7.75 0.23
C MET A 1 -14.98 8.68 -0.48
N LYS A 2 -15.41 9.75 -1.16
CA LYS A 2 -14.51 10.73 -1.80
C LYS A 2 -13.44 11.30 -0.85
N GLU A 3 -13.84 11.72 0.35
CA GLU A 3 -12.90 12.26 1.35
C GLU A 3 -11.86 11.22 1.79
N VAL A 4 -12.27 9.99 2.04
CA VAL A 4 -11.35 8.88 2.38
C VAL A 4 -10.29 8.68 1.29
N LEU A 5 -10.71 8.62 0.02
CA LEU A 5 -9.77 8.47 -1.10
C LEU A 5 -8.77 9.63 -1.20
N VAL A 6 -9.24 10.88 -1.02
CA VAL A 6 -8.37 12.07 -1.03
C VAL A 6 -7.36 12.00 0.12
N THR A 7 -7.82 11.72 1.34
CA THR A 7 -6.94 11.60 2.52
C THR A 7 -5.87 10.52 2.32
N GLN A 8 -6.25 9.35 1.80
CA GLN A 8 -5.27 8.27 1.57
C GLN A 8 -4.30 8.61 0.43
N THR A 9 -4.78 9.29 -0.61
CA THR A 9 -3.92 9.81 -1.69
C THR A 9 -2.87 10.77 -1.14
N GLU A 10 -3.25 11.73 -0.30
CA GLU A 10 -2.33 12.69 0.30
C GLU A 10 -1.30 12.01 1.21
N LYS A 11 -1.74 11.06 2.04
CA LYS A 11 -0.85 10.29 2.92
C LYS A 11 0.21 9.52 2.14
N ILE A 12 -0.20 8.70 1.16
CA ILE A 12 0.77 7.89 0.41
C ILE A 12 1.71 8.76 -0.43
N MET A 13 1.21 9.86 -0.99
CA MET A 13 2.02 10.81 -1.77
C MET A 13 3.11 11.48 -0.93
N LYS A 14 2.84 11.80 0.33
CA LYS A 14 3.85 12.30 1.27
C LYS A 14 5.01 11.30 1.41
N HIS A 15 4.70 10.02 1.62
CA HIS A 15 5.73 8.97 1.80
C HIS A 15 6.46 8.63 0.50
N LEU A 16 5.75 8.60 -0.64
CA LEU A 16 6.35 8.42 -1.96
C LEU A 16 7.36 9.51 -2.30
N ARG A 17 7.05 10.77 -1.98
CA ARG A 17 7.99 11.89 -2.20
C ARG A 17 9.22 11.81 -1.30
N ALA A 18 9.03 11.44 -0.04
CA ALA A 18 10.12 11.29 0.91
C ALA A 18 11.06 10.09 0.58
N SER A 19 10.58 9.10 -0.17
CA SER A 19 11.32 7.87 -0.47
C SER A 19 12.17 7.90 -1.75
N GLY A 20 12.09 8.97 -2.55
CA GLY A 20 12.73 9.00 -3.88
C GLY A 20 14.25 8.83 -3.88
N GLY A 21 14.94 9.39 -2.90
CA GLY A 21 16.40 9.26 -2.79
C GLY A 21 16.89 7.84 -2.48
N ILE A 22 16.01 6.97 -1.95
CA ILE A 22 16.36 5.60 -1.55
C ILE A 22 16.42 4.66 -2.76
N PHE A 23 15.49 4.82 -3.70
CA PHE A 23 15.34 3.93 -4.85
C PHE A 23 16.06 4.43 -6.10
N GLY A 24 16.67 5.63 -6.06
CA GLY A 24 17.37 6.22 -7.21
C GLY A 24 16.44 6.70 -8.33
N ASP A 25 15.12 6.63 -8.14
CA ASP A 25 14.11 6.94 -9.14
C ASP A 25 13.59 8.37 -9.00
N SER A 26 13.64 9.14 -10.09
CA SER A 26 13.09 10.50 -10.16
C SER A 26 11.59 10.53 -10.46
N ASN A 27 11.02 9.46 -11.02
CA ASN A 27 9.60 9.46 -11.36
C ASN A 27 8.71 9.14 -10.15
N ILE A 28 7.73 10.01 -9.90
CA ILE A 28 6.77 9.89 -8.82
C ILE A 28 5.38 9.99 -9.45
N PRO A 29 4.49 8.99 -9.24
CA PRO A 29 3.12 9.09 -9.72
C PRO A 29 2.48 10.37 -9.22
N ASN A 30 1.73 11.07 -10.08
CA ASN A 30 1.01 12.26 -9.64
C ASN A 30 -0.23 11.89 -8.80
N ASN A 31 -0.76 12.86 -8.05
CA ASN A 31 -1.93 12.64 -7.19
C ASN A 31 -3.15 12.10 -7.96
N ALA A 32 -3.37 12.58 -9.18
CA ALA A 32 -4.53 12.17 -9.99
C ALA A 32 -4.44 10.70 -10.42
N ASN A 33 -3.23 10.21 -10.74
CA ASN A 33 -2.98 8.81 -11.06
C ASN A 33 -3.25 7.93 -9.84
N ILE A 34 -2.76 8.32 -8.64
CA ILE A 34 -3.03 7.58 -7.41
C ILE A 34 -4.53 7.55 -7.09
N TYR A 35 -5.19 8.70 -7.12
CA TYR A 35 -6.63 8.80 -6.85
C TYR A 35 -7.47 7.95 -7.81
N THR A 36 -7.15 8.01 -9.11
CA THR A 36 -7.84 7.23 -10.14
C THR A 36 -7.61 5.73 -9.93
N SER A 37 -6.39 5.34 -9.59
CA SER A 37 -6.03 3.94 -9.33
C SER A 37 -6.76 3.38 -8.10
N MET A 38 -6.84 4.16 -7.02
CA MET A 38 -7.63 3.81 -5.84
C MET A 38 -9.12 3.70 -6.14
N SER A 39 -9.65 4.59 -6.99
CA SER A 39 -11.06 4.54 -7.40
C SER A 39 -11.37 3.27 -8.19
N LYS A 40 -10.47 2.88 -9.13
CA LYS A 40 -10.57 1.62 -9.87
C LYS A 40 -10.49 0.40 -8.95
N ALA A 41 -9.64 0.46 -7.92
CA ALA A 41 -9.46 -0.62 -6.95
C ALA A 41 -10.70 -0.93 -6.09
N LEU A 42 -11.68 -0.04 -6.01
CA LEU A 42 -12.91 -0.30 -5.25
C LEU A 42 -13.70 -1.49 -5.78
N ILE A 43 -13.64 -1.76 -7.09
CA ILE A 43 -14.33 -2.89 -7.73
C ILE A 43 -13.73 -4.23 -7.27
N PRO A 44 -12.43 -4.52 -7.48
CA PRO A 44 -11.85 -5.79 -7.03
C PRO A 44 -11.83 -5.92 -5.50
N ILE A 45 -11.86 -4.82 -4.74
CA ILE A 45 -12.08 -4.88 -3.29
C ILE A 45 -13.47 -5.41 -2.96
N GLY A 46 -14.51 -4.95 -3.67
CA GLY A 46 -15.86 -5.47 -3.55
C GLY A 46 -15.92 -6.96 -3.85
N GLU A 47 -15.36 -7.36 -4.99
CA GLU A 47 -15.28 -8.78 -5.41
C GLU A 47 -14.53 -9.65 -4.39
N TYR A 48 -13.41 -9.16 -3.85
CA TYR A 48 -12.68 -9.83 -2.79
C TYR A 48 -13.54 -10.01 -1.54
N CYS A 49 -14.25 -8.96 -1.12
CA CYS A 49 -15.11 -9.03 0.06
C CYS A 49 -16.31 -9.96 -0.15
N ASP A 50 -16.94 -9.95 -1.32
CA ASP A 50 -18.02 -10.88 -1.66
C ASP A 50 -17.54 -12.33 -1.65
N LYS A 51 -16.38 -12.60 -2.29
CA LYS A 51 -15.76 -13.93 -2.38
C LYS A 51 -15.46 -14.55 -1.02
N TYR A 52 -15.09 -13.75 -0.04
CA TYR A 52 -14.71 -14.20 1.31
C TYR A 52 -15.74 -13.88 2.38
N GLU A 53 -16.97 -13.48 1.99
CA GLU A 53 -18.07 -13.15 2.90
C GLU A 53 -17.69 -12.09 3.96
N ILE A 54 -16.87 -11.12 3.57
CA ILE A 54 -16.39 -10.06 4.46
C ILE A 54 -17.40 -8.92 4.49
N ASN A 55 -18.04 -8.74 5.64
CA ASN A 55 -18.90 -7.59 5.88
C ASN A 55 -18.06 -6.31 6.04
N ILE A 56 -18.09 -5.42 5.04
CA ILE A 56 -17.39 -4.14 5.10
C ILE A 56 -18.23 -3.13 5.89
N THR A 57 -17.79 -2.81 7.11
CA THR A 57 -18.30 -1.66 7.86
C THR A 57 -17.50 -0.38 7.56
N GLU A 58 -16.20 -0.53 7.31
CA GLU A 58 -15.28 0.55 6.98
C GLU A 58 -14.27 0.13 5.91
N LEU A 59 -13.82 1.09 5.10
CA LEU A 59 -12.82 0.84 4.05
C LEU A 59 -11.41 0.81 4.67
N ASP A 60 -10.84 -0.38 4.76
CA ASP A 60 -9.45 -0.59 5.17
C ASP A 60 -8.47 0.13 4.21
N SER A 61 -7.68 1.05 4.77
CA SER A 61 -6.70 1.84 4.01
C SER A 61 -5.59 0.99 3.41
N VAL A 62 -5.16 -0.08 4.09
CA VAL A 62 -4.16 -1.03 3.54
C VAL A 62 -4.75 -1.78 2.37
N LYS A 63 -6.00 -2.23 2.49
CA LYS A 63 -6.71 -2.90 1.39
C LYS A 63 -6.80 -1.98 0.17
N LEU A 64 -7.19 -0.73 0.36
CA LEU A 64 -7.23 0.27 -0.70
C LEU A 64 -5.87 0.48 -1.38
N LEU A 65 -4.81 0.68 -0.60
CA LEU A 65 -3.47 0.94 -1.12
C LEU A 65 -2.92 -0.26 -1.89
N VAL A 66 -3.10 -1.47 -1.36
CA VAL A 66 -2.59 -2.69 -2.01
C VAL A 66 -3.35 -2.96 -3.30
N PHE A 67 -4.69 -2.95 -3.28
CA PHE A 67 -5.48 -3.22 -4.48
C PHE A 67 -5.35 -2.10 -5.54
N ALA A 68 -4.87 -0.90 -5.18
CA ALA A 68 -4.54 0.15 -6.15
C ALA A 68 -3.25 -0.12 -6.94
N LEU A 69 -2.32 -0.93 -6.40
CA LEU A 69 -0.99 -1.14 -6.99
C LEU A 69 -1.02 -1.57 -8.46
N PRO A 70 -1.82 -2.56 -8.90
CA PRO A 70 -1.91 -2.93 -10.31
C PRO A 70 -2.30 -1.75 -11.20
N TYR A 71 -3.32 -0.98 -10.81
CA TYR A 71 -3.80 0.17 -11.57
C TYR A 71 -2.80 1.32 -11.60
N ILE A 72 -2.01 1.51 -10.55
CA ILE A 72 -0.94 2.52 -10.58
C ILE A 72 0.12 2.11 -11.60
N LYS A 73 0.50 0.83 -11.63
CA LYS A 73 1.48 0.31 -12.58
C LYS A 73 0.96 0.32 -14.02
N GLU A 74 -0.34 0.12 -14.24
CA GLU A 74 -0.98 0.31 -15.55
C GLU A 74 -0.95 1.78 -16.00
N ASN A 75 -1.30 2.71 -15.10
CA ASN A 75 -1.37 4.14 -15.42
C ASN A 75 0.02 4.81 -15.49
N ASP A 76 1.03 4.23 -14.82
CA ASP A 76 2.42 4.67 -14.82
C ASP A 76 3.36 3.45 -14.75
N SER A 77 3.68 2.89 -15.92
CA SER A 77 4.51 1.67 -16.03
C SER A 77 5.93 1.85 -15.50
N SER A 78 6.40 3.10 -15.46
CA SER A 78 7.73 3.45 -14.93
C SER A 78 7.75 3.59 -13.40
N MET A 79 6.60 3.56 -12.74
CA MET A 79 6.50 3.55 -11.28
C MET A 79 7.19 2.31 -10.71
N ASN A 80 8.14 2.49 -9.78
CA ASN A 80 8.78 1.38 -9.08
C ASN A 80 7.85 0.81 -7.99
N SER A 81 7.38 -0.43 -8.19
CA SER A 81 6.46 -1.12 -7.27
C SER A 81 7.05 -1.30 -5.88
N GLU A 82 8.36 -1.58 -5.78
CA GLU A 82 9.07 -1.68 -4.49
C GLU A 82 8.98 -0.36 -3.72
N ARG A 83 9.16 0.78 -4.40
CA ARG A 83 9.04 2.12 -3.79
C ARG A 83 7.62 2.40 -3.30
N TYR A 84 6.61 1.96 -4.05
CA TYR A 84 5.22 2.13 -3.63
C TYR A 84 4.90 1.28 -2.40
N ILE A 85 5.25 -0.02 -2.43
CA ILE A 85 5.10 -0.94 -1.32
C ILE A 85 5.83 -0.42 -0.08
N PHE A 86 7.07 0.05 -0.24
CA PHE A 86 7.84 0.69 0.82
C PHE A 86 7.09 1.87 1.43
N SER A 87 6.44 2.69 0.61
CA SER A 87 5.70 3.86 1.08
C SER A 87 4.47 3.46 1.92
N ILE A 88 3.88 2.29 1.66
CA ILE A 88 2.83 1.70 2.51
C ILE A 88 3.43 1.36 3.89
N PHE A 89 4.58 0.68 3.94
CA PHE A 89 5.24 0.35 5.21
C PHE A 89 5.62 1.60 6.02
N LYS A 90 6.13 2.66 5.39
CA LYS A 90 6.41 3.94 6.08
C LYS A 90 5.16 4.64 6.58
N MET A 91 4.05 4.51 5.86
CA MET A 91 2.77 5.04 6.31
C MET A 91 2.29 4.32 7.58
N LEU A 92 2.42 2.98 7.62
CA LEU A 92 2.11 2.18 8.81
C LEU A 92 3.03 2.57 9.98
N GLU A 93 4.33 2.62 9.75
CA GLU A 93 5.32 3.06 10.76
C GLU A 93 4.93 4.39 11.41
N SER A 94 4.61 5.38 10.57
CA SER A 94 4.19 6.71 11.02
C SER A 94 2.85 6.70 11.76
N ALA A 95 1.91 5.83 11.37
CA ALA A 95 0.60 5.74 11.99
C ALA A 95 0.67 5.16 13.42
N TYR A 96 1.59 4.23 13.66
CA TYR A 96 1.77 3.59 14.97
C TYR A 96 2.91 4.18 15.81
N SER A 97 3.61 5.22 15.31
CA SER A 97 4.74 5.86 16.02
C SER A 97 5.82 4.85 16.46
N LYS A 98 6.07 3.84 15.62
CA LYS A 98 7.14 2.86 15.81
C LYS A 98 8.32 3.21 14.91
N THR A 99 9.51 2.71 15.24
CA THR A 99 10.67 2.73 14.35
C THR A 99 10.96 1.30 13.94
N ILE A 100 10.89 1.00 12.66
CA ILE A 100 11.17 -0.33 12.10
C ILE A 100 12.61 -0.32 11.55
N ASP A 101 13.37 -1.37 11.81
CA ASP A 101 14.71 -1.53 11.23
C ASP A 101 14.60 -1.71 9.71
N PHE A 102 14.85 -0.61 9.00
CA PHE A 102 14.77 -0.51 7.56
C PHE A 102 15.68 -1.52 6.85
N ASN A 103 16.92 -1.66 7.32
CA ASN A 103 18.00 -2.29 6.56
C ASN A 103 17.89 -3.82 6.49
N ARG A 104 17.10 -4.44 7.37
CA ARG A 104 16.91 -5.89 7.37
C ARG A 104 15.47 -6.33 7.17
N GLN A 105 14.52 -5.71 7.87
CA GLN A 105 13.14 -6.20 7.89
C GLN A 105 12.31 -5.64 6.74
N ILE A 106 12.44 -4.34 6.45
CA ILE A 106 11.66 -3.69 5.41
C ILE A 106 12.13 -4.10 4.01
N ASP A 107 13.43 -4.12 3.72
CA ASP A 107 13.95 -4.51 2.40
C ASP A 107 13.49 -5.91 1.97
N SER A 108 13.62 -6.90 2.86
CA SER A 108 13.17 -8.27 2.59
C SER A 108 11.64 -8.34 2.39
N SER A 109 10.88 -7.60 3.21
CA SER A 109 9.41 -7.55 3.12
C SER A 109 8.94 -6.94 1.80
N ILE A 110 9.59 -5.86 1.35
CA ILE A 110 9.31 -5.22 0.08
C ILE A 110 9.54 -6.21 -1.06
N LYS A 111 10.70 -6.88 -1.11
CA LYS A 111 11.04 -7.85 -2.16
C LYS A 111 10.08 -9.04 -2.22
N VAL A 112 9.62 -9.52 -1.06
CA VAL A 112 8.59 -10.57 -1.00
C VAL A 112 7.27 -10.06 -1.58
N CYS A 113 6.81 -8.88 -1.16
CA CYS A 113 5.58 -8.28 -1.67
C CYS A 113 5.64 -8.00 -3.16
N ASP A 114 6.77 -7.49 -3.65
CA ASP A 114 7.00 -7.18 -5.05
C ASP A 114 6.98 -8.46 -5.92
N LYS A 115 7.68 -9.51 -5.47
CA LYS A 115 7.62 -10.83 -6.11
C LYS A 115 6.19 -11.39 -6.14
N LEU A 116 5.43 -11.27 -5.05
CA LEU A 116 4.03 -11.71 -5.00
C LEU A 116 3.15 -10.89 -5.96
N PHE A 117 3.37 -9.59 -6.04
CA PHE A 117 2.70 -8.70 -6.99
C PHE A 117 2.96 -9.11 -8.44
N TYR A 118 4.21 -9.34 -8.84
CA TYR A 118 4.55 -9.80 -10.19
C TYR A 118 4.00 -11.20 -10.53
N ASN A 119 3.64 -12.01 -9.53
CA ASN A 119 2.96 -13.29 -9.71
C ASN A 119 1.43 -13.18 -9.63
N GLU A 120 0.90 -11.95 -9.77
CA GLU A 120 -0.55 -11.65 -9.74
C GLU A 120 -1.24 -12.10 -8.43
N LYS A 121 -0.50 -12.13 -7.32
CA LYS A 121 -1.01 -12.55 -6.00
C LYS A 121 -1.36 -11.37 -5.11
N ILE A 122 -2.17 -10.43 -5.61
CA ILE A 122 -2.48 -9.18 -4.90
C ILE A 122 -3.17 -9.41 -3.55
N GLU A 123 -4.05 -10.41 -3.45
CA GLU A 123 -4.70 -10.82 -2.20
C GLU A 123 -3.67 -11.26 -1.13
N VAL A 124 -2.59 -11.92 -1.56
CA VAL A 124 -1.51 -12.38 -0.67
C VAL A 124 -0.63 -11.21 -0.24
N VAL A 125 -0.36 -10.25 -1.14
CA VAL A 125 0.31 -8.99 -0.78
C VAL A 125 -0.51 -8.24 0.29
N TYR A 126 -1.83 -8.19 0.12
CA TYR A 126 -2.73 -7.57 1.10
C TYR A 126 -2.63 -8.27 2.45
N ALA A 127 -2.78 -9.60 2.49
CA ALA A 127 -2.69 -10.38 3.71
C ALA A 127 -1.34 -10.20 4.42
N TYR A 128 -0.24 -10.15 3.67
CA TYR A 128 1.10 -9.94 4.22
C TYR A 128 1.23 -8.57 4.90
N ILE A 129 0.86 -7.49 4.21
CA ILE A 129 0.96 -6.13 4.77
C ILE A 129 -0.04 -5.93 5.90
N LYS A 130 -1.22 -6.57 5.83
CA LYS A 130 -2.21 -6.53 6.90
C LYS A 130 -1.72 -7.22 8.16
N GLY A 131 -1.12 -8.40 8.06
CA GLY A 131 -0.50 -9.08 9.20
C GLY A 131 0.62 -8.24 9.83
N PHE A 132 1.37 -7.49 9.02
CA PHE A 132 2.35 -6.52 9.52
C PHE A 132 1.69 -5.38 10.32
N GLN A 133 0.62 -4.78 9.80
CA GLN A 133 -0.16 -3.76 10.52
C GLN A 133 -0.66 -4.29 11.88
N GLU A 134 -1.25 -5.48 11.91
CA GLU A 134 -1.79 -6.08 13.13
C GLU A 134 -0.70 -6.39 14.16
N ALA A 135 0.48 -6.82 13.72
CA ALA A 135 1.64 -6.97 14.59
C ALA A 135 2.08 -5.64 15.21
N LEU A 136 2.09 -4.54 14.43
CA LEU A 136 2.39 -3.21 14.96
C LEU A 136 1.34 -2.76 15.98
N GLU A 137 0.05 -2.98 15.70
CA GLU A 137 -1.06 -2.68 16.61
C GLU A 137 -0.91 -3.38 17.95
N TYR A 138 -0.60 -4.69 17.93
CA TYR A 138 -0.43 -5.47 19.14
C TYR A 138 0.72 -4.96 20.02
N THR A 139 1.82 -4.53 19.40
CA THR A 139 2.96 -3.95 20.12
C THR A 139 2.74 -2.51 20.60
N ASN A 140 1.66 -1.85 20.20
CA ASN A 140 1.30 -0.51 20.66
C ASN A 140 0.41 -0.52 21.92
N ASN A 141 -0.22 -1.66 22.20
CA ASN A 141 -1.07 -1.88 23.36
C ASN A 141 -0.33 -2.55 24.55
N GLN A 142 1.01 -2.58 24.49
CA GLN A 142 1.91 -2.98 25.57
C GLN A 142 2.73 -1.77 26.02
#